data_AF-A0A174T250-F1
#
_entry.id   AF-A0A174T250-F1
#
_cell.length_a   1.000
_cell.length_b   1.000
_cell.length_c   1.000
_cell.angle_alpha   90.00
_cell.angle_beta   90.00
_cell.angle_gamma   90.00
#
_symmetry.space_group_name_H-M   'P 1'
#
loop_
_entity.id
_entity.type
_entity.pdbx_description
1 polymer ?
#
loop_
_entity_poly.entity_id
_entity_poly.type
_entity_poly.pdbx_seq_one_letter_code
_entity_poly.pdbx_strand_id
1 'polypeptide(L)'
;MHIITDIITMMSGERVKVKTKSYQNDMVTFKNKDDVLTALIHLGYLAYDRREQMAYIPNEEVRSEFTDAVKEHQCIIEKYEK
;
A
#
# COMPACT_ATOMS: atom_id res chain seq x y z
N MET A 1 -8.68 -9.94 0.67
CA MET A 1 -7.65 -8.97 0.24
C MET A 1 -7.97 -7.64 0.91
N HIS A 2 -7.21 -7.23 1.91
CA HIS A 2 -7.46 -5.97 2.65
C HIS A 2 -6.30 -4.98 2.49
N ILE A 3 -5.89 -4.76 1.24
CA ILE A 3 -4.79 -3.85 0.94
C ILE A 3 -5.07 -2.41 1.39
N ILE A 4 -6.32 -1.95 1.26
CA ILE A 4 -6.74 -0.61 1.70
C ILE A 4 -6.54 -0.47 3.21
N THR A 5 -6.91 -1.49 3.99
CA THR A 5 -6.70 -1.51 5.44
C THR A 5 -5.22 -1.44 5.79
N ASP A 6 -4.37 -2.21 5.09
CA ASP A 6 -2.92 -2.17 5.29
C ASP A 6 -2.32 -0.78 4.98
N ILE A 7 -2.81 -0.10 3.93
CA ILE A 7 -2.39 1.27 3.58
C ILE A 7 -2.84 2.26 4.67
N ILE A 8 -4.07 2.17 5.17
CA ILE A 8 -4.56 3.01 6.28
C ILE A 8 -3.76 2.79 7.56
N THR A 9 -3.39 1.55 7.87
CA THR A 9 -2.49 1.23 8.99
C THR A 9 -1.13 1.93 8.81
N MET A 10 -0.54 1.87 7.61
CA MET A 10 0.72 2.58 7.32
C MET A 10 0.58 4.10 7.35
N MET A 11 -0.57 4.65 6.93
CA MET A 11 -0.89 6.08 7.07
C MET A 11 -1.02 6.52 8.53
N SER A 12 -1.31 5.61 9.45
CA SER A 12 -1.31 5.88 10.90
C SER A 12 0.10 5.86 11.51
N GLY A 13 1.12 5.56 10.70
CA GLY A 13 2.52 5.45 11.13
C GLY A 13 2.95 4.05 11.56
N GLU A 14 2.03 3.08 11.49
CA GLU A 14 2.37 1.67 11.73
C GLU A 14 3.05 1.04 10.50
N ARG A 15 3.50 -0.21 10.67
CA ARG A 15 4.21 -0.97 9.64
C ARG A 15 3.45 -2.26 9.35
N VAL A 16 3.41 -2.65 8.08
CA VAL A 16 2.69 -3.86 7.67
C VAL A 16 3.68 -4.92 7.21
N LYS A 17 3.53 -6.15 7.69
CA LYS A 17 4.39 -7.26 7.26
C LYS A 17 4.14 -7.60 5.79
N VAL A 18 5.22 -7.64 5.00
CA VAL A 18 5.15 -7.94 3.56
C VAL A 18 6.09 -9.10 3.23
N LYS A 19 5.53 -10.11 2.55
CA LYS A 19 6.31 -11.23 2.04
C LYS A 19 6.81 -10.93 0.62
N THR A 20 8.00 -10.36 0.52
CA THR A 20 8.63 -10.04 -0.78
C THR A 20 9.19 -11.27 -1.51
N LYS A 21 9.39 -12.40 -0.81
CA LYS A 21 10.00 -13.63 -1.38
C LYS A 21 9.11 -14.37 -2.38
N SER A 22 7.80 -14.14 -2.38
CA SER A 22 6.87 -14.75 -3.34
C SER A 22 6.68 -13.91 -4.61
N TYR A 23 7.25 -12.70 -4.67
CA TYR A 23 7.08 -11.82 -5.82
C TYR A 23 7.86 -12.37 -7.01
N GLN A 24 7.14 -12.84 -8.04
CA GLN A 24 7.74 -13.39 -9.25
C GLN A 24 8.20 -12.32 -10.25
N ASN A 25 8.23 -11.04 -9.87
CA ASN A 25 8.54 -9.93 -10.77
C ASN A 25 7.70 -9.96 -12.06
N ASP A 26 6.46 -10.42 -11.92
CA ASP A 26 5.49 -10.51 -13.00
C ASP A 26 4.41 -9.45 -12.74
N MET A 27 4.37 -8.44 -13.60
CA MET A 27 3.41 -7.33 -13.53
C MET A 27 2.02 -7.72 -14.04
N VAL A 28 1.85 -8.95 -14.57
CA VAL A 28 0.62 -9.39 -15.24
C VAL A 28 -0.37 -10.04 -14.27
N THR A 29 0.09 -10.61 -13.14
CA THR A 29 -0.76 -11.37 -12.23
C THR A 29 -0.61 -10.91 -10.79
N PHE A 30 -1.21 -9.77 -10.42
CA PHE A 30 -1.38 -9.41 -9.02
C PHE A 30 -2.34 -10.40 -8.34
N LYS A 31 -1.79 -11.42 -7.67
CA LYS A 31 -2.60 -12.47 -7.01
C LYS A 31 -2.96 -12.08 -5.58
N ASN A 32 -2.03 -11.41 -4.90
CA ASN A 32 -2.11 -11.20 -3.46
C ASN A 32 -1.76 -9.76 -3.07
N LYS A 33 -2.19 -9.33 -1.87
CA LYS A 33 -1.86 -7.99 -1.33
C LYS A 33 -0.34 -7.74 -1.27
N ASP A 34 0.43 -8.78 -0.97
CA ASP A 34 1.89 -8.72 -0.88
C ASP A 34 2.54 -8.35 -2.22
N ASP A 35 1.97 -8.75 -3.36
CA ASP A 35 2.52 -8.45 -4.69
C ASP A 35 2.34 -6.97 -5.03
N VAL A 36 1.18 -6.40 -4.69
CA VAL A 36 0.90 -4.98 -4.88
C VAL A 36 1.75 -4.13 -3.95
N LEU A 37 1.87 -4.51 -2.67
CA LEU A 37 2.76 -3.82 -1.72
C LEU A 37 4.22 -3.90 -2.18
N THR A 38 4.65 -5.04 -2.70
CA THR A 38 5.99 -5.20 -3.27
C THR A 38 6.19 -4.31 -4.49
N ALA A 39 5.20 -4.17 -5.38
CA ALA A 39 5.29 -3.23 -6.51
C ALA A 39 5.40 -1.77 -6.04
N LEU A 40 4.60 -1.35 -5.05
CA LEU A 40 4.66 -0.01 -4.47
C LEU A 40 6.02 0.29 -3.81
N ILE A 41 6.68 -0.73 -3.23
CA ILE A 41 8.05 -0.61 -2.73
C ILE A 41 9.03 -0.32 -3.88
N HIS A 42 8.94 -1.09 -4.98
CA HIS A 42 9.86 -0.90 -6.13
C HIS A 42 9.65 0.45 -6.84
N LEU A 43 8.42 0.96 -6.85
CA LEU A 43 8.08 2.28 -7.41
C LEU A 43 8.50 3.45 -6.51
N GLY A 44 8.93 3.18 -5.27
CA GLY A 44 9.38 4.21 -4.33
C GLY A 44 8.27 4.85 -3.49
N TYR A 45 7.04 4.35 -3.55
CA TYR A 45 5.93 4.83 -2.70
C TYR A 45 5.99 4.27 -1.28
N LEU A 46 6.49 3.04 -1.12
CA LEU A 46 6.67 2.42 0.19
C LEU A 46 8.14 2.11 0.43
N ALA A 47 8.57 2.25 1.68
CA ALA A 47 9.87 1.77 2.12
C ALA A 47 9.74 0.38 2.73
N TYR A 48 10.77 -0.44 2.54
CA TYR A 48 10.84 -1.79 3.10
C TYR A 48 11.94 -1.89 4.13
N ASP A 49 11.57 -2.24 5.36
CA ASP A 49 12.52 -2.60 6.42
C ASP A 49 12.91 -4.08 6.25
N ARG A 50 14.15 -4.32 5.82
CA ARG A 50 14.67 -5.68 5.64
C ARG A 50 14.82 -6.45 6.95
N ARG A 51 15.02 -5.77 8.09
CA ARG A 51 15.24 -6.43 9.39
C ARG A 51 13.92 -6.99 9.92
N GLU A 52 12.86 -6.20 9.83
CA GLU A 52 11.52 -6.54 10.31
C GLU A 52 10.65 -7.21 9.23
N GLN A 53 11.09 -7.15 7.96
CA GLN A 53 10.33 -7.57 6.78
C GLN A 53 8.98 -6.85 6.65
N MET A 54 8.97 -5.55 6.89
CA MET A 54 7.76 -4.73 6.90
C MET A 54 7.83 -3.56 5.91
N ALA A 55 6.70 -3.24 5.31
CA ALA A 55 6.49 -2.03 4.52
C ALA A 55 5.99 -0.89 5.41
N TYR A 56 6.39 0.33 5.08
CA TYR A 56 5.94 1.56 5.72
C TYR A 56 6.04 2.76 4.77
N ILE A 57 5.34 3.85 5.08
CA ILE A 57 5.43 5.11 4.32
C ILE A 57 6.63 5.91 4.85
N PRO A 58 7.63 6.24 4.01
CA PRO A 58 8.87 6.84 4.48
C PRO A 58 8.81 8.35 4.74
N ASN A 59 7.90 9.08 4.11
CA ASN A 59 7.81 10.54 4.16
C ASN A 59 6.36 11.03 4.23
N GLU A 60 6.18 12.28 4.67
CA GLU A 60 4.84 12.88 4.78
C GLU A 60 4.25 13.25 3.42
N GLU A 61 5.09 13.51 2.41
CA GLU A 61 4.63 13.76 1.04
C GLU A 61 3.84 12.57 0.48
N VAL A 62 4.42 11.36 0.53
CA VAL A 62 3.72 10.16 0.07
C VAL A 62 2.55 9.81 0.97
N ARG A 63 2.61 10.12 2.28
CA ARG A 63 1.46 9.96 3.19
C ARG A 63 0.28 10.85 2.75
N SER A 64 0.55 12.09 2.34
CA SER A 64 -0.48 13.01 1.83
C SER A 64 -1.12 12.48 0.56
N GLU A 65 -0.32 12.02 -0.40
CA GLU A 65 -0.82 11.42 -1.65
C GLU A 65 -1.74 10.22 -1.39
N PHE A 66 -1.33 9.32 -0.48
CA PHE A 66 -2.20 8.20 -0.10
C PHE A 66 -3.47 8.66 0.63
N THR A 67 -3.38 9.70 1.46
CA THR A 67 -4.55 10.28 2.14
C THR A 67 -5.57 10.80 1.13
N ASP A 68 -5.11 11.52 0.11
CA ASP A 68 -5.97 12.11 -0.89
C ASP A 68 -6.56 11.04 -1.82
N ALA A 69 -5.77 10.04 -2.21
CA ALA A 69 -6.25 8.88 -2.97
C ALA A 69 -7.34 8.09 -2.21
N VAL A 70 -7.19 7.90 -0.90
CA VAL A 70 -8.20 7.20 -0.06
C VAL A 70 -9.48 8.04 0.09
N LYS A 71 -9.35 9.37 0.29
CA LYS A 71 -10.50 10.27 0.35
C LYS A 71 -11.26 10.33 -0.97
N GLU A 72 -10.55 10.37 -2.10
CA GLU A 72 -11.17 10.35 -3.42
C GLU A 72 -11.94 9.04 -3.62
N HIS A 73 -11.38 7.90 -3.20
CA HIS A 73 -12.07 6.62 -3.26
C HIS A 73 -13.36 6.60 -2.41
N GLN A 74 -13.34 7.15 -1.19
CA GLN A 74 -14.54 7.31 -0.37
C GLN A 74 -15.58 8.24 -1.00
N CYS A 75 -15.15 9.38 -1.53
CA CYS A 75 -16.02 10.35 -2.20
C CYS A 75 -16.69 9.75 -3.45
N ILE A 76 -15.97 8.93 -4.21
CA ILE A 76 -16.52 8.19 -5.35
C ILE A 76 -17.62 7.24 -4.87
N ILE A 77 -17.40 6.43 -3.83
CA ILE A 77 -18.41 5.49 -3.32
C ILE A 77 -19.68 6.24 -2.88
N GLU A 78 -19.55 7.32 -2.11
CA GLU A 78 -20.69 8.13 -1.66
C GLU A 78 -21.46 8.81 -2.80
N LYS A 79 -20.81 9.04 -3.94
CA LYS A 79 -21.41 9.68 -5.12
C LYS A 79 -22.18 8.72 -6.01
N TYR A 80 -21.88 7.42 -5.97
CA TYR A 80 -22.58 6.38 -6.74
C TYR A 80 -23.59 5.56 -5.92
N GLU A 81 -23.63 5.73 -4.59
CA GLU A 81 -24.69 5.19 -3.72
C GLU A 81 -25.85 6.17 -3.47
N LYS A 82 -25.89 7.33 -4.15
CA LYS A 82 -27.00 8.30 -4.14
C LYS A 82 -27.72 8.37 -5.48
#